data_AF-A0A8H6PQ92-F1
#
_entry.id   AF-A0A8H6PQ92-F1
#
_cell.length_a   1.000
_cell.length_b   1.000
_cell.length_c   1.000
_cell.angle_alpha   90.00
_cell.angle_beta   90.00
_cell.angle_gamma   90.00
#
_symmetry.space_group_name_H-M   'P 1'
#
loop_
_entity.id
_entity.type
_entity.pdbx_description
1 polymer ?
#
loop_
_entity_poly.entity_id
_entity_poly.type
_entity_poly.pdbx_seq_one_letter_code
_entity_poly.pdbx_strand_id
1 'polypeptide(L)'
;MGFFDHLQKGGAFSLQAQKPQIRKVVQTRPAPPSSSSSHTPVRSSSQTTPPEKTKRPRDSTVSRDSDHRPSKRLSTPLRNRKRPTPEQRLSSDDDDASDTDTSFELRKRARTEDSAEPDLARRIRSLKAFSEENVKPLPLVHAADITSKQKAGNFKRAFGGADRPTEIFLQYPSASLKERFNLVVPRDNDDFKPIDDIVHVIDTVSENYIPEGEAEFFNNESTGIKRRLRRALAHASETEFREVVADYNHEIERLRRSGAIAKHLDATHRLNLPLVERILTQIYARTVSPRVESLRRYENGTDNVYGELLPRFISTIFKETRLKSGQVFVDLGSGVGNVVLQAALEIGCESWGCEMMANACDLAELQQTEFRARCRLWGIAPGKTHLVRGDFLQEQSIIDVLKRADVVLINNQAFTPQLNNEIINHFLDMKEGCQIVSLKSFVPAGHKIQSRNLYSPINLLKVKQLNYWSNSVSWTDVGGTYFIATKDSSRLKAFADSME
;
A
#
# COMPACT_ATOMS: atom_id res chain seq x y z
N MET A 1 2.06 11.50 -9.93
CA MET A 1 2.49 10.62 -8.84
C MET A 1 1.40 10.54 -7.77
N GLY A 2 1.02 9.32 -7.36
CA GLY A 2 0.02 9.07 -6.33
C GLY A 2 0.56 9.21 -4.91
N PHE A 3 -0.32 9.12 -3.90
CA PHE A 3 0.09 9.18 -2.48
C PHE A 3 1.08 8.05 -2.11
N PHE A 4 0.90 6.85 -2.65
CA PHE A 4 1.84 5.73 -2.48
C PHE A 4 3.17 5.89 -3.24
N ASP A 5 3.32 6.85 -4.18
CA ASP A 5 4.63 7.15 -4.79
C ASP A 5 5.51 7.99 -3.85
N HIS A 6 4.91 8.77 -2.96
CA HIS A 6 5.64 9.53 -1.93
C HIS A 6 6.24 8.60 -0.86
N LEU A 7 5.58 7.48 -0.55
CA LEU A 7 6.17 6.40 0.25
C LEU A 7 7.35 5.72 -0.45
N GLN A 8 7.40 5.70 -1.79
CA GLN A 8 8.48 5.07 -2.56
C GLN A 8 9.73 5.97 -2.74
N LYS A 9 9.61 7.29 -2.50
CA LYS A 9 10.74 8.23 -2.58
C LYS A 9 11.19 8.65 -1.19
N GLY A 10 12.07 7.84 -0.59
CA GLY A 10 12.57 8.02 0.77
C GLY A 10 13.22 9.39 1.02
N GLY A 11 12.44 10.33 1.57
CA GLY A 11 12.96 11.50 2.28
C GLY A 11 13.58 11.06 3.60
N ALA A 12 14.89 11.24 3.75
CA ALA A 12 15.66 10.61 4.82
C ALA A 12 15.47 11.29 6.21
N PHE A 13 14.38 10.96 6.90
CA PHE A 13 14.27 11.16 8.35
C PHE A 13 14.77 9.93 9.11
N SER A 14 16.10 9.86 9.30
CA SER A 14 16.73 8.85 10.15
C SER A 14 16.45 9.14 11.62
N LEU A 15 15.45 8.45 12.19
CA LEU A 15 15.31 8.33 13.63
C LEU A 15 16.47 7.49 14.18
N GLN A 16 17.54 8.17 14.61
CA GLN A 16 18.64 7.53 15.34
C GLN A 16 18.09 6.87 16.60
N ALA A 17 18.07 5.54 16.63
CA ALA A 17 17.75 4.78 17.83
C ALA A 17 18.80 5.10 18.92
N GLN A 18 18.38 5.83 19.96
CA GLN A 18 19.25 6.04 21.12
C GLN A 18 19.56 4.68 21.76
N LYS A 19 20.85 4.41 21.98
CA LYS A 19 21.32 3.15 22.56
C LYS A 19 20.66 2.94 23.94
N PRO A 20 20.10 1.75 24.25
CA PRO A 20 19.51 1.50 25.55
C PRO A 20 20.58 1.61 26.65
N GLN A 21 20.43 2.58 27.55
CA GLN A 21 21.28 2.69 28.72
C GLN A 21 20.97 1.54 29.68
N ILE A 22 21.90 0.60 29.80
CA ILE A 22 21.81 -0.50 30.76
C ILE A 22 21.89 0.07 32.18
N ARG A 23 20.75 0.23 32.84
CA ARG A 23 20.70 0.52 34.28
C ARG A 23 21.26 -0.67 35.05
N LYS A 24 22.52 -0.58 35.48
CA LYS A 24 23.07 -1.49 36.51
C LYS A 24 22.24 -1.34 37.79
N VAL A 25 21.61 -2.43 38.22
CA VAL A 25 21.02 -2.52 39.55
C VAL A 25 22.16 -2.61 40.56
N VAL A 26 22.36 -1.57 41.35
CA VAL A 26 23.34 -1.54 42.45
C VAL A 26 22.59 -1.77 43.76
N GLN A 27 22.96 -2.81 44.50
CA GLN A 27 22.41 -3.06 45.82
C GLN A 27 22.85 -1.97 46.80
N THR A 28 21.89 -1.32 47.45
CA THR A 28 22.14 -0.31 48.49
C THR A 28 22.47 -0.97 49.83
N ARG A 29 23.71 -0.81 50.30
CA ARG A 29 24.04 -0.93 51.74
C ARG A 29 23.83 0.43 52.42
N PRO A 30 23.40 0.47 53.70
CA PRO A 30 23.19 1.72 54.43
C PRO A 30 24.51 2.41 54.80
N ALA A 31 24.48 3.72 55.00
CA ALA A 31 25.65 4.55 55.32
C ALA A 31 25.50 5.26 56.69
N PRO A 32 26.56 5.34 57.51
CA PRO A 32 26.67 6.29 58.62
C PRO A 32 27.13 7.69 58.13
N PRO A 33 27.08 8.74 58.97
CA PRO A 33 26.85 10.11 58.45
C PRO A 33 27.99 11.14 58.63
N SER A 34 27.76 12.30 58.01
CA SER A 34 27.99 13.68 58.52
C SER A 34 29.20 14.51 58.02
N SER A 35 28.95 15.83 57.94
CA SER A 35 29.88 16.97 57.77
C SER A 35 30.64 17.11 56.42
N SER A 36 30.93 18.31 55.90
CA SER A 36 30.35 19.66 56.08
C SER A 36 30.93 20.64 55.03
N SER A 37 30.26 21.80 54.79
CA SER A 37 30.83 23.06 54.22
C SER A 37 31.41 23.02 52.77
N SER A 38 31.47 24.10 51.97
CA SER A 38 30.87 25.47 52.04
C SER A 38 31.09 26.24 50.71
N HIS A 39 30.28 27.29 50.44
CA HIS A 39 30.53 28.52 49.64
C HIS A 39 31.41 28.47 48.35
N THR A 40 30.90 28.70 47.11
CA THR A 40 30.43 29.97 46.45
C THR A 40 31.48 31.11 46.33
N PRO A 41 31.44 32.00 45.30
CA PRO A 41 31.36 31.82 43.82
C PRO A 41 32.37 32.78 43.07
N VAL A 42 31.96 33.52 42.00
CA VAL A 42 32.64 34.68 41.30
C VAL A 42 33.65 34.32 40.16
N ARG A 43 33.92 35.11 39.09
CA ARG A 43 33.13 35.98 38.16
C ARG A 43 34.06 36.51 37.00
N SER A 44 33.49 36.73 35.80
CA SER A 44 33.99 37.42 34.56
C SER A 44 35.26 38.31 34.50
N SER A 45 35.99 38.28 33.37
CA SER A 45 36.40 39.47 32.55
C SER A 45 37.07 39.07 31.18
N SER A 46 37.65 40.01 30.41
CA SER A 46 37.85 39.90 28.94
C SER A 46 39.03 40.73 28.33
N GLN A 47 39.32 40.56 27.02
CA GLN A 47 40.31 41.27 26.13
C GLN A 47 41.76 40.69 26.15
N THR A 48 42.65 40.78 25.13
CA THR A 48 42.78 41.69 23.95
C THR A 48 43.50 41.02 22.71
N THR A 49 43.73 41.75 21.60
CA THR A 49 44.21 41.35 20.21
C THR A 49 45.70 41.68 19.91
N PRO A 50 46.32 41.61 18.67
CA PRO A 50 45.98 41.12 17.29
C PRO A 50 47.10 40.13 16.73
N PRO A 51 47.77 40.17 15.52
CA PRO A 51 47.48 40.58 14.11
C PRO A 51 47.96 39.66 12.90
N GLU A 52 47.21 39.66 11.78
CA GLU A 52 47.57 39.83 10.33
C GLU A 52 48.74 39.10 9.53
N LYS A 53 48.43 38.48 8.34
CA LYS A 53 49.04 38.75 6.97
C LYS A 53 48.54 37.89 5.75
N THR A 54 48.78 38.36 4.50
CA THR A 54 48.25 37.90 3.15
C THR A 54 49.30 37.16 2.26
N LYS A 55 49.09 36.50 1.08
CA LYS A 55 48.20 36.56 -0.14
C LYS A 55 47.87 35.10 -0.66
N ARG A 56 47.08 34.73 -1.70
CA ARG A 56 46.61 35.16 -3.08
C ARG A 56 47.42 34.62 -4.31
N PRO A 57 46.82 34.38 -5.53
CA PRO A 57 46.97 33.09 -6.27
C PRO A 57 47.07 33.09 -7.85
N ARG A 58 46.97 31.89 -8.50
CA ARG A 58 46.65 31.54 -9.95
C ARG A 58 47.78 31.69 -11.00
N ASP A 59 47.77 31.14 -12.24
CA ASP A 59 46.79 30.37 -13.10
C ASP A 59 47.47 29.53 -14.26
N SER A 60 46.70 28.86 -15.15
CA SER A 60 47.02 28.44 -16.58
C SER A 60 47.90 27.19 -16.92
N THR A 61 48.03 26.65 -18.18
CA THR A 61 47.06 25.99 -19.15
C THR A 61 47.72 25.24 -20.37
N VAL A 62 47.10 24.14 -20.87
CA VAL A 62 46.88 23.71 -22.32
C VAL A 62 47.94 22.92 -23.18
N SER A 63 47.43 21.98 -24.05
CA SER A 63 48.00 21.32 -25.28
C SER A 63 49.02 20.15 -25.15
N ARG A 64 49.17 19.15 -26.08
CA ARG A 64 48.49 18.72 -27.34
C ARG A 64 48.94 17.29 -27.81
N ASP A 65 48.11 16.58 -28.60
CA ASP A 65 48.42 15.57 -29.68
C ASP A 65 49.34 14.33 -29.40
N SER A 66 49.35 13.20 -30.16
CA SER A 66 48.50 12.63 -31.25
C SER A 66 48.74 11.10 -31.45
N ASP A 67 47.79 10.42 -32.15
CA ASP A 67 47.91 9.20 -33.02
C ASP A 67 48.86 8.00 -32.68
N HIS A 68 48.47 6.71 -32.71
CA HIS A 68 48.04 5.96 -33.91
C HIS A 68 47.54 4.50 -33.61
N ARG A 69 47.07 3.78 -34.64
CA ARG A 69 46.62 2.35 -34.65
C ARG A 69 47.33 1.56 -35.78
N PRO A 70 47.50 0.22 -35.71
CA PRO A 70 46.56 -0.66 -36.45
C PRO A 70 46.36 -2.10 -35.87
N SER A 71 45.42 -2.85 -36.45
CA SER A 71 45.02 -4.22 -36.03
C SER A 71 45.41 -5.33 -37.03
N LYS A 72 45.48 -6.59 -36.54
CA LYS A 72 45.45 -7.90 -37.25
C LYS A 72 45.53 -9.02 -36.18
N ARG A 73 45.00 -10.26 -36.32
CA ARG A 73 44.10 -10.91 -37.31
C ARG A 73 43.67 -12.30 -36.75
N LEU A 74 42.59 -12.90 -37.28
CA LEU A 74 42.27 -14.35 -37.24
C LEU A 74 42.01 -14.99 -35.84
N SER A 75 41.41 -16.17 -35.65
CA SER A 75 40.13 -16.79 -36.10
C SER A 75 40.18 -18.28 -35.72
N THR A 76 39.22 -18.75 -34.91
CA THR A 76 38.50 -20.07 -34.92
C THR A 76 39.13 -21.37 -35.49
N PRO A 77 38.69 -22.60 -35.09
CA PRO A 77 37.75 -22.99 -34.02
C PRO A 77 38.23 -24.19 -33.15
N LEU A 78 37.39 -24.69 -32.23
CA LEU A 78 36.95 -26.11 -32.20
C LEU A 78 35.79 -26.34 -31.20
N ARG A 79 35.28 -27.57 -31.07
CA ARG A 79 33.88 -27.87 -30.69
C ARG A 79 33.75 -29.15 -29.84
N ASN A 80 32.77 -29.17 -28.92
CA ASN A 80 32.29 -30.34 -28.12
C ASN A 80 33.28 -30.87 -27.03
N ARG A 81 32.86 -31.55 -25.94
CA ARG A 81 31.54 -32.12 -25.55
C ARG A 81 31.41 -32.35 -24.03
N LYS A 82 30.16 -32.41 -23.54
CA LYS A 82 29.66 -33.03 -22.26
C LYS A 82 29.97 -32.35 -20.91
N ARG A 83 28.99 -32.46 -20.00
CA ARG A 83 29.07 -32.28 -18.52
C ARG A 83 29.43 -33.63 -17.86
N PRO A 84 29.81 -33.69 -16.57
CA PRO A 84 28.82 -33.67 -15.47
C PRO A 84 29.00 -32.51 -14.46
N THR A 85 28.14 -32.51 -13.43
CA THR A 85 28.08 -31.60 -12.27
C THR A 85 29.18 -31.83 -11.23
N PRO A 86 29.69 -30.77 -10.57
CA PRO A 86 30.33 -30.85 -9.26
C PRO A 86 29.36 -30.47 -8.13
N GLU A 87 29.58 -31.02 -6.94
CA GLU A 87 28.93 -30.60 -5.69
C GLU A 87 29.60 -29.34 -5.10
N GLN A 88 28.89 -28.58 -4.27
CA GLN A 88 29.48 -27.42 -3.60
C GLN A 88 30.18 -27.83 -2.29
N ARG A 89 31.48 -27.52 -2.16
CA ARG A 89 32.10 -27.19 -0.86
C ARG A 89 33.17 -26.11 -1.01
N LEU A 90 33.27 -25.31 0.04
CA LEU A 90 33.94 -24.01 0.07
C LEU A 90 35.47 -24.14 0.15
N SER A 91 36.18 -23.16 -0.42
CA SER A 91 37.48 -22.70 0.07
C SER A 91 37.56 -21.19 -0.08
N SER A 92 38.29 -20.54 0.81
CA SER A 92 38.64 -19.12 0.76
C SER A 92 40.11 -18.99 0.31
N ASP A 93 40.44 -17.89 -0.35
CA ASP A 93 41.54 -16.97 0.04
C ASP A 93 41.47 -15.71 -0.83
N ASP A 94 41.91 -14.59 -0.27
CA ASP A 94 41.91 -13.25 -0.89
C ASP A 94 43.23 -12.97 -1.62
N ASP A 95 43.19 -12.11 -2.65
CA ASP A 95 44.27 -11.13 -2.89
C ASP A 95 43.77 -9.95 -3.75
N ASP A 96 44.34 -8.77 -3.53
CA ASP A 96 43.77 -7.47 -3.95
C ASP A 96 44.26 -7.01 -5.34
N ALA A 97 43.33 -6.63 -6.23
CA ALA A 97 43.58 -5.68 -7.33
C ALA A 97 42.27 -5.12 -7.89
N SER A 98 42.22 -3.80 -8.12
CA SER A 98 41.04 -3.09 -8.62
C SER A 98 40.88 -3.19 -10.15
N ASP A 99 39.66 -3.47 -10.61
CA ASP A 99 39.16 -2.87 -11.86
C ASP A 99 37.64 -2.62 -11.76
N THR A 100 37.13 -1.61 -12.49
CA THR A 100 35.75 -1.13 -12.37
C THR A 100 34.88 -1.57 -13.55
N ASP A 101 33.97 -2.52 -13.33
CA ASP A 101 32.77 -2.67 -14.16
C ASP A 101 31.51 -2.96 -13.32
N THR A 102 30.40 -2.31 -13.68
CA THR A 102 29.17 -2.26 -12.90
C THR A 102 28.15 -3.31 -13.33
N SER A 103 28.53 -4.58 -13.24
CA SER A 103 27.64 -5.72 -13.48
C SER A 103 26.68 -5.94 -12.29
N PHE A 104 25.61 -5.14 -12.24
CA PHE A 104 24.49 -5.39 -11.33
C PHE A 104 23.80 -6.73 -11.66
N GLU A 105 24.23 -7.80 -10.99
CA GLU A 105 23.49 -9.07 -10.90
C GLU A 105 22.12 -8.82 -10.24
N LEU A 106 21.15 -8.46 -11.08
CA LEU A 106 19.73 -8.40 -10.75
C LEU A 106 19.30 -9.79 -10.29
N ARG A 107 19.37 -10.04 -8.98
CA ARG A 107 18.83 -11.24 -8.32
C ARG A 107 17.41 -11.46 -8.84
N LYS A 108 17.31 -12.45 -9.74
CA LYS A 108 16.16 -12.65 -10.63
C LYS A 108 14.92 -12.84 -9.78
N ARG A 109 14.11 -11.78 -9.63
CA ARG A 109 12.82 -11.85 -8.92
C ARG A 109 12.09 -13.07 -9.45
N ALA A 110 11.76 -14.01 -8.56
CA ALA A 110 10.93 -15.14 -8.93
C ALA A 110 9.62 -14.55 -9.45
N ARG A 111 9.43 -14.59 -10.78
CA ARG A 111 8.24 -14.10 -11.45
C ARG A 111 7.14 -15.09 -11.10
N THR A 112 6.46 -14.82 -9.98
CA THR A 112 5.44 -15.70 -9.40
C THR A 112 4.40 -15.94 -10.48
N GLU A 113 4.35 -17.17 -10.99
CA GLU A 113 3.42 -17.55 -12.04
C GLU A 113 2.00 -17.35 -11.50
N ASP A 114 1.13 -16.71 -12.29
CA ASP A 114 -0.20 -16.23 -11.85
C ASP A 114 -1.21 -17.40 -11.76
N SER A 115 -0.82 -18.38 -10.96
CA SER A 115 -1.33 -19.75 -10.83
C SER A 115 -2.58 -19.87 -9.94
N ALA A 116 -3.11 -18.74 -9.48
CA ALA A 116 -4.48 -18.69 -8.97
C ALA A 116 -5.44 -18.71 -10.15
N GLU A 117 -6.29 -19.73 -10.25
CA GLU A 117 -7.33 -19.85 -11.29
C GLU A 117 -8.25 -18.61 -11.32
N PRO A 118 -8.67 -18.12 -12.50
CA PRO A 118 -9.56 -16.97 -12.59
C PRO A 118 -10.92 -17.28 -11.94
N ASP A 119 -11.45 -16.33 -11.18
CA ASP A 119 -12.78 -16.46 -10.60
C ASP A 119 -13.85 -16.10 -11.63
N LEU A 120 -14.32 -17.11 -12.37
CA LEU A 120 -15.36 -16.95 -13.39
C LEU A 120 -16.75 -16.63 -12.81
N ALA A 121 -16.95 -16.65 -11.48
CA ALA A 121 -18.15 -16.15 -10.84
C ALA A 121 -18.11 -14.62 -10.65
N ARG A 122 -16.92 -14.01 -10.57
CA ARG A 122 -16.75 -12.56 -10.42
C ARG A 122 -17.39 -11.81 -11.60
N ARG A 123 -18.24 -10.84 -11.30
CA ARG A 123 -18.82 -9.88 -12.25
C ARG A 123 -18.33 -8.48 -11.88
N ILE A 124 -17.56 -7.84 -12.76
CA ILE A 124 -16.96 -6.53 -12.48
C ILE A 124 -17.94 -5.38 -12.73
N ARG A 125 -18.76 -5.44 -13.78
CA ARG A 125 -19.64 -4.33 -14.17
C ARG A 125 -20.80 -4.10 -13.19
N SER A 126 -20.93 -2.86 -12.69
CA SER A 126 -22.11 -2.42 -11.93
C SER A 126 -23.21 -1.93 -12.88
N LEU A 127 -24.26 -2.74 -13.08
CA LEU A 127 -25.39 -2.39 -13.95
C LEU A 127 -26.03 -1.04 -13.56
N LYS A 128 -26.16 -0.77 -12.25
CA LYS A 128 -26.69 0.48 -11.67
C LYS A 128 -25.78 1.71 -11.89
N ALA A 129 -24.53 1.49 -12.33
CA ALA A 129 -23.62 2.56 -12.71
C ALA A 129 -23.70 2.90 -14.20
N PHE A 130 -24.15 1.98 -15.05
CA PHE A 130 -24.26 2.20 -16.51
C PHE A 130 -25.67 2.57 -16.99
N SER A 131 -26.70 2.44 -16.14
CA SER A 131 -28.03 3.00 -16.42
C SER A 131 -28.01 4.53 -16.41
N GLU A 132 -28.61 5.13 -17.44
CA GLU A 132 -28.81 6.58 -17.58
C GLU A 132 -30.12 7.06 -16.91
N GLU A 133 -30.94 6.14 -16.39
CA GLU A 133 -32.20 6.50 -15.73
C GLU A 133 -31.94 7.21 -14.39
N ASN A 134 -32.44 8.44 -14.26
CA ASN A 134 -32.39 9.21 -13.02
C ASN A 134 -30.97 9.31 -12.42
N VAL A 135 -30.01 9.86 -13.19
CA VAL A 135 -28.63 10.11 -12.75
C VAL A 135 -28.59 11.16 -11.62
N LYS A 136 -28.83 10.70 -10.39
CA LYS A 136 -28.72 11.51 -9.18
C LYS A 136 -27.24 11.76 -8.82
N PRO A 137 -26.90 12.94 -8.27
CA PRO A 137 -25.59 13.19 -7.68
C PRO A 137 -25.20 12.09 -6.69
N LEU A 138 -23.92 11.72 -6.70
CA LEU A 138 -23.36 10.77 -5.74
C LEU A 138 -22.83 11.53 -4.51
N PRO A 139 -22.96 10.97 -3.28
CA PRO A 139 -22.37 11.56 -2.09
C PRO A 139 -20.87 11.27 -2.05
N LEU A 140 -20.10 11.95 -2.92
CA LEU A 140 -18.64 11.87 -2.98
C LEU A 140 -17.99 13.23 -2.76
N VAL A 141 -16.78 13.22 -2.22
CA VAL A 141 -15.94 14.42 -2.06
C VAL A 141 -15.21 14.66 -3.40
N HIS A 142 -15.61 15.72 -4.10
CA HIS A 142 -14.92 16.10 -5.34
C HIS A 142 -13.51 16.66 -5.05
N ALA A 143 -12.58 16.47 -5.98
CA ALA A 143 -11.26 17.11 -5.94
C ALA A 143 -11.33 18.65 -5.79
N ALA A 144 -12.36 19.28 -6.36
CA ALA A 144 -12.65 20.70 -6.17
C ALA A 144 -12.98 21.06 -4.70
N ASP A 145 -13.61 20.17 -3.92
CA ASP A 145 -13.96 20.43 -2.52
C ASP A 145 -12.75 20.34 -1.58
N ILE A 146 -11.81 19.42 -1.82
CA ILE A 146 -10.53 19.36 -1.08
C ILE A 146 -9.81 20.71 -1.21
N THR A 147 -9.67 21.19 -2.45
CA THR A 147 -8.88 22.37 -2.77
C THR A 147 -9.53 23.71 -2.45
N SER A 148 -10.86 23.76 -2.34
CA SER A 148 -11.61 24.99 -2.03
C SER A 148 -12.08 25.10 -0.57
N LYS A 149 -12.35 23.98 0.12
CA LYS A 149 -12.95 23.98 1.47
C LYS A 149 -12.03 23.43 2.55
N GLN A 150 -11.23 22.41 2.26
CA GLN A 150 -10.43 21.73 3.29
C GLN A 150 -9.07 22.40 3.54
N LYS A 151 -8.44 22.99 2.51
CA LYS A 151 -7.13 23.66 2.59
C LYS A 151 -7.08 24.96 1.77
N ALA A 152 -8.01 25.88 2.04
CA ALA A 152 -8.15 27.16 1.34
C ALA A 152 -6.96 28.11 1.62
N GLY A 153 -5.89 27.97 0.83
CA GLY A 153 -4.67 28.77 0.93
C GLY A 153 -3.43 28.03 0.43
N ASN A 154 -3.39 26.71 0.63
CA ASN A 154 -2.29 25.81 0.25
C ASN A 154 -2.10 25.66 -1.27
N PHE A 155 -2.96 26.30 -2.08
CA PHE A 155 -3.01 26.14 -3.54
C PHE A 155 -2.67 27.44 -4.28
N LYS A 156 -2.21 27.28 -5.53
CA LYS A 156 -2.03 28.35 -6.54
C LYS A 156 -2.55 27.85 -7.89
N ARG A 157 -2.96 28.75 -8.80
CA ARG A 157 -3.41 28.35 -10.16
C ARG A 157 -2.33 27.52 -10.86
N ALA A 158 -2.73 26.47 -11.57
CA ALA A 158 -1.82 25.63 -12.35
C ALA A 158 -1.31 26.35 -13.62
N PHE A 159 -2.08 27.32 -14.11
CA PHE A 159 -1.86 28.06 -15.35
C PHE A 159 -1.99 29.58 -15.12
N GLY A 160 -1.50 30.38 -16.08
CA GLY A 160 -1.65 31.84 -16.07
C GLY A 160 -3.07 32.31 -16.40
N GLY A 161 -3.34 33.62 -16.23
CA GLY A 161 -4.64 34.25 -16.53
C GLY A 161 -5.47 34.65 -15.31
N ALA A 162 -6.56 35.38 -15.56
CA ALA A 162 -7.33 36.11 -14.55
C ALA A 162 -8.80 35.66 -14.41
N ASP A 163 -9.31 35.71 -13.17
CA ASP A 163 -10.70 35.93 -12.75
C ASP A 163 -11.85 35.17 -13.45
N ARG A 164 -11.61 33.93 -13.87
CA ARG A 164 -12.66 32.97 -14.22
C ARG A 164 -12.45 31.63 -13.50
N PRO A 165 -13.53 30.85 -13.25
CA PRO A 165 -13.49 29.66 -12.41
C PRO A 165 -12.47 28.65 -12.91
N THR A 166 -11.58 28.23 -12.02
CA THR A 166 -10.58 27.18 -12.22
C THR A 166 -11.19 25.78 -12.32
N GLU A 167 -12.52 25.63 -12.30
CA GLU A 167 -13.17 24.33 -12.38
C GLU A 167 -13.04 23.68 -13.76
N ILE A 168 -12.81 22.36 -13.75
CA ILE A 168 -12.88 21.47 -14.89
C ILE A 168 -13.64 20.20 -14.47
N PHE A 169 -14.32 19.56 -15.43
CA PHE A 169 -15.18 18.41 -15.21
C PHE A 169 -14.62 17.18 -15.92
N LEU A 170 -14.47 16.07 -15.20
CA LEU A 170 -13.93 14.82 -15.75
C LEU A 170 -14.97 13.70 -15.73
N GLN A 171 -15.23 13.10 -16.89
CA GLN A 171 -16.09 11.93 -17.06
C GLN A 171 -15.36 10.66 -16.63
N TYR A 172 -16.04 9.82 -15.86
CA TYR A 172 -15.59 8.47 -15.54
C TYR A 172 -16.33 7.45 -16.42
N PRO A 173 -15.90 6.18 -16.50
CA PRO A 173 -16.48 5.18 -17.41
C PRO A 173 -17.98 4.90 -17.20
N SER A 174 -18.53 5.21 -16.03
CA SER A 174 -19.96 5.04 -15.72
C SER A 174 -20.84 6.17 -16.29
N ALA A 175 -22.17 5.99 -16.20
CA ALA A 175 -23.16 7.02 -16.52
C ALA A 175 -23.30 8.10 -15.42
N SER A 176 -22.43 8.09 -14.40
CA SER A 176 -22.45 9.05 -13.30
C SER A 176 -22.04 10.46 -13.77
N LEU A 177 -22.49 11.48 -13.03
CA LEU A 177 -22.07 12.88 -13.25
C LEU A 177 -20.54 13.04 -13.13
N LYS A 178 -19.99 13.95 -13.92
CA LYS A 178 -18.57 14.28 -13.99
C LYS A 178 -18.03 14.78 -12.64
N GLU A 179 -16.84 14.36 -12.23
CA GLU A 179 -16.20 14.92 -11.02
C GLU A 179 -15.64 16.32 -11.30
N ARG A 180 -15.87 17.24 -10.36
CA ARG A 180 -15.28 18.59 -10.36
C ARG A 180 -13.84 18.56 -9.85
N PHE A 181 -12.93 19.17 -10.59
CA PHE A 181 -11.54 19.44 -10.19
C PHE A 181 -11.26 20.93 -10.32
N ASN A 182 -10.39 21.47 -9.46
CA ASN A 182 -9.82 22.81 -9.66
C ASN A 182 -8.46 22.68 -10.36
N LEU A 183 -8.21 23.52 -11.37
CA LEU A 183 -6.93 23.64 -12.09
C LEU A 183 -5.91 24.41 -11.24
N VAL A 184 -5.52 23.79 -10.13
CA VAL A 184 -4.56 24.31 -9.15
C VAL A 184 -3.48 23.28 -8.86
N VAL A 185 -2.30 23.77 -8.48
CA VAL A 185 -1.21 22.97 -7.92
C VAL A 185 -0.99 23.39 -6.46
N PRO A 186 -0.57 22.47 -5.58
CA PRO A 186 -0.25 22.83 -4.21
C PRO A 186 1.02 23.70 -4.14
N ARG A 187 1.20 24.34 -2.98
CA ARG A 187 2.45 25.04 -2.61
C ARG A 187 3.46 24.03 -2.07
N ASP A 188 3.01 23.12 -1.22
CA ASP A 188 3.80 22.05 -0.62
C ASP A 188 3.71 20.77 -1.44
N ASN A 189 4.83 20.08 -1.62
CA ASN A 189 4.90 18.92 -2.52
C ASN A 189 4.14 17.68 -2.02
N ASP A 190 3.77 17.64 -0.75
CA ASP A 190 3.10 16.50 -0.10
C ASP A 190 1.58 16.67 -0.03
N ASP A 191 1.08 17.86 -0.42
CA ASP A 191 -0.34 18.14 -0.50
C ASP A 191 -0.99 17.53 -1.75
N PHE A 192 -2.32 17.45 -1.75
CA PHE A 192 -3.10 16.87 -2.86
C PHE A 192 -2.82 17.55 -4.21
N LYS A 193 -2.73 16.78 -5.30
CA LYS A 193 -2.37 17.28 -6.65
C LYS A 193 -3.52 17.03 -7.64
N PRO A 194 -4.44 17.99 -7.83
CA PRO A 194 -5.60 17.81 -8.72
C PRO A 194 -5.22 17.50 -10.18
N ILE A 195 -4.17 18.15 -10.69
CA ILE A 195 -3.70 17.97 -12.07
C ILE A 195 -3.19 16.53 -12.28
N ASP A 196 -2.29 16.05 -11.41
CA ASP A 196 -1.88 14.65 -11.37
C ASP A 196 -3.09 13.71 -11.25
N ASP A 197 -4.06 14.04 -10.37
CA ASP A 197 -5.25 13.21 -10.12
C ASP A 197 -6.12 13.05 -11.38
N ILE A 198 -6.24 14.09 -12.23
CA ILE A 198 -6.87 14.03 -13.57
C ILE A 198 -6.05 13.13 -14.50
N VAL A 199 -4.73 13.36 -14.60
CA VAL A 199 -3.83 12.60 -15.48
C VAL A 199 -3.91 11.10 -15.15
N HIS A 200 -3.84 10.72 -13.87
CA HIS A 200 -3.95 9.32 -13.46
C HIS A 200 -5.32 8.71 -13.78
N VAL A 201 -6.44 9.45 -13.71
CA VAL A 201 -7.76 8.90 -14.12
C VAL A 201 -7.76 8.61 -15.62
N ILE A 202 -7.30 9.56 -16.43
CA ILE A 202 -7.22 9.40 -17.88
C ILE A 202 -6.31 8.22 -18.24
N ASP A 203 -5.12 8.12 -17.63
CA ASP A 203 -4.20 6.99 -17.83
C ASP A 203 -4.84 5.66 -17.41
N THR A 204 -5.38 5.57 -16.19
CA THR A 204 -6.03 4.34 -15.64
C THR A 204 -7.21 3.88 -16.50
N VAL A 205 -8.07 4.80 -16.94
CA VAL A 205 -9.22 4.48 -17.80
C VAL A 205 -8.76 3.93 -19.14
N SER A 206 -7.77 4.59 -19.76
CA SER A 206 -7.17 4.19 -21.03
C SER A 206 -6.55 2.78 -21.00
N GLU A 207 -6.17 2.29 -19.82
CA GLU A 207 -5.47 1.01 -19.61
C GLU A 207 -6.38 -0.13 -19.14
N ASN A 208 -7.59 0.16 -18.64
CA ASN A 208 -8.45 -0.84 -17.98
C ASN A 208 -9.93 -0.83 -18.45
N TYR A 209 -10.32 0.05 -19.37
CA TYR A 209 -11.71 0.20 -19.83
C TYR A 209 -11.86 0.33 -21.35
N ILE A 210 -10.78 0.64 -22.09
CA ILE A 210 -10.81 0.90 -23.53
C ILE A 210 -10.46 -0.40 -24.28
N PRO A 211 -11.31 -0.90 -25.20
CA PRO A 211 -10.97 -2.05 -26.04
C PRO A 211 -9.79 -1.73 -26.98
N GLU A 212 -9.01 -2.76 -27.33
CA GLU A 212 -7.78 -2.63 -28.14
C GLU A 212 -7.98 -1.83 -29.44
N GLY A 213 -9.08 -2.05 -30.16
CA GLY A 213 -9.38 -1.34 -31.41
C GLY A 213 -9.72 0.15 -31.28
N GLU A 214 -9.98 0.64 -30.07
CA GLU A 214 -10.22 2.06 -29.76
C GLU A 214 -9.03 2.66 -28.98
N ALA A 215 -8.04 1.84 -28.59
CA ALA A 215 -6.94 2.23 -27.71
C ALA A 215 -5.95 3.22 -28.36
N GLU A 216 -5.90 3.30 -29.69
CA GLU A 216 -5.03 4.24 -30.40
C GLU A 216 -5.40 5.70 -30.09
N PHE A 217 -6.69 6.05 -30.05
CA PHE A 217 -7.15 7.42 -29.76
C PHE A 217 -6.63 7.95 -28.41
N PHE A 218 -6.42 7.06 -27.45
CA PHE A 218 -5.89 7.40 -26.13
C PHE A 218 -4.35 7.36 -26.09
N ASN A 219 -3.74 6.33 -26.68
CA ASN A 219 -2.34 5.97 -26.48
C ASN A 219 -1.38 6.38 -27.61
N ASN A 220 -1.87 6.81 -28.79
CA ASN A 220 -1.03 7.19 -29.93
C ASN A 220 0.04 8.24 -29.55
N GLU A 221 1.28 8.00 -29.96
CA GLU A 221 2.43 8.80 -29.56
C GLU A 221 2.45 10.24 -30.09
N SER A 222 1.67 10.59 -31.12
CA SER A 222 1.65 11.96 -31.68
C SER A 222 0.33 12.68 -31.41
N THR A 223 -0.79 11.96 -31.55
CA THR A 223 -2.16 12.51 -31.50
C THR A 223 -2.96 12.09 -30.28
N GLY A 224 -2.55 11.02 -29.59
CA GLY A 224 -3.34 10.41 -28.53
C GLY A 224 -3.57 11.32 -27.32
N ILE A 225 -4.71 11.17 -26.66
CA ILE A 225 -5.11 11.95 -25.47
C ILE A 225 -3.96 12.02 -24.45
N LYS A 226 -3.28 10.90 -24.15
CA LYS A 226 -2.15 10.87 -23.21
C LYS A 226 -0.99 11.78 -23.61
N ARG A 227 -0.61 11.82 -24.89
CA ARG A 227 0.46 12.70 -25.38
C ARG A 227 0.01 14.16 -25.38
N ARG A 228 -1.20 14.45 -25.86
CA ARG A 228 -1.75 15.82 -25.90
C ARG A 228 -1.87 16.43 -24.50
N LEU A 229 -2.33 15.65 -23.52
CA LEU A 229 -2.46 16.09 -22.12
C LEU A 229 -1.09 16.45 -21.51
N ARG A 230 -0.07 15.60 -21.74
CA ARG A 230 1.32 15.87 -21.27
C ARG A 230 1.94 17.08 -21.99
N ARG A 231 1.61 17.30 -23.27
CA ARG A 231 2.04 18.49 -24.03
C ARG A 231 1.41 19.77 -23.48
N ALA A 232 0.09 19.78 -23.23
CA ALA A 232 -0.60 20.94 -22.66
C ALA A 232 0.00 21.37 -21.31
N LEU A 233 0.39 20.40 -20.47
CA LEU A 233 1.09 20.66 -19.21
C LEU A 233 2.52 21.19 -19.43
N ALA A 234 3.28 20.63 -20.38
CA ALA A 234 4.61 21.11 -20.72
C ALA A 234 4.62 22.53 -21.34
N HIS A 235 3.53 22.94 -21.99
CA HIS A 235 3.31 24.31 -22.50
C HIS A 235 2.63 25.24 -21.49
N ALA A 236 2.25 24.75 -20.30
CA ALA A 236 1.44 25.47 -19.31
C ALA A 236 0.15 26.11 -19.91
N SER A 237 -0.47 25.42 -20.87
CA SER A 237 -1.61 25.89 -21.67
C SER A 237 -2.93 25.41 -21.07
N GLU A 238 -3.66 26.29 -20.38
CA GLU A 238 -4.98 25.97 -19.83
C GLU A 238 -5.98 25.60 -20.94
N THR A 239 -5.88 26.25 -22.10
CA THR A 239 -6.75 26.02 -23.25
C THR A 239 -6.56 24.63 -23.82
N GLU A 240 -5.33 24.23 -24.17
CA GLU A 240 -5.05 22.86 -24.66
C GLU A 240 -5.45 21.81 -23.61
N PHE A 241 -5.24 22.08 -22.32
CA PHE A 241 -5.60 21.13 -21.26
C PHE A 241 -7.12 20.93 -21.17
N ARG A 242 -7.90 22.02 -21.29
CA ARG A 242 -9.37 21.98 -21.31
C ARG A 242 -9.91 21.30 -22.57
N GLU A 243 -9.32 21.55 -23.73
CA GLU A 243 -9.67 20.88 -25.00
C GLU A 243 -9.43 19.37 -24.93
N VAL A 244 -8.26 18.93 -24.46
CA VAL A 244 -7.94 17.50 -24.37
C VAL A 244 -8.85 16.76 -23.38
N VAL A 245 -9.23 17.40 -22.27
CA VAL A 245 -10.20 16.85 -21.32
C VAL A 245 -11.61 16.86 -21.90
N ALA A 246 -11.98 17.83 -22.74
CA ALA A 246 -13.27 17.83 -23.45
C ALA A 246 -13.36 16.69 -24.47
N ASP A 247 -12.32 16.48 -25.28
CA ASP A 247 -12.22 15.37 -26.25
C ASP A 247 -12.31 14.01 -25.54
N TYR A 248 -11.54 13.83 -24.46
CA TYR A 248 -11.61 12.65 -23.61
C TYR A 248 -13.02 12.42 -23.05
N ASN A 249 -13.67 13.47 -22.54
CA ASN A 249 -15.02 13.38 -21.98
C ASN A 249 -16.06 12.95 -23.04
N HIS A 250 -15.94 13.47 -24.27
CA HIS A 250 -16.82 13.12 -25.39
C HIS A 250 -16.61 11.66 -25.81
N GLU A 251 -15.36 11.23 -25.90
CA GLU A 251 -15.01 9.88 -26.33
C GLU A 251 -15.40 8.81 -25.30
N ILE A 252 -15.17 9.03 -24.00
CA ILE A 252 -15.67 8.14 -22.95
C ILE A 252 -17.20 8.04 -23.00
N GLU A 253 -17.90 9.14 -23.31
CA GLU A 253 -19.35 9.10 -23.50
C GLU A 253 -19.77 8.33 -24.77
N ARG A 254 -19.05 8.45 -25.88
CA ARG A 254 -19.25 7.63 -27.10
C ARG A 254 -19.10 6.14 -26.80
N LEU A 255 -17.98 5.74 -26.19
CA LEU A 255 -17.65 4.35 -25.87
C LEU A 255 -18.53 3.74 -24.78
N ARG A 256 -19.13 4.58 -23.91
CA ARG A 256 -20.15 4.19 -22.95
C ARG A 256 -21.49 3.94 -23.63
N ARG A 257 -21.95 4.87 -24.49
CA ARG A 257 -23.22 4.77 -25.22
C ARG A 257 -23.22 3.64 -26.28
N SER A 258 -22.09 3.34 -26.90
CA SER A 258 -21.95 2.20 -27.82
C SER A 258 -21.92 0.83 -27.11
N GLY A 259 -21.88 0.82 -25.77
CA GLY A 259 -21.75 -0.40 -24.98
C GLY A 259 -20.36 -1.03 -24.99
N ALA A 260 -19.37 -0.42 -25.66
CA ALA A 260 -18.02 -0.96 -25.78
C ALA A 260 -17.34 -1.17 -24.41
N ILE A 261 -17.40 -0.15 -23.53
CA ILE A 261 -16.90 -0.23 -22.15
C ILE A 261 -17.65 -1.32 -21.36
N ALA A 262 -18.97 -1.41 -21.53
CA ALA A 262 -19.77 -2.40 -20.81
C ALA A 262 -19.42 -3.84 -21.20
N LYS A 263 -19.24 -4.11 -22.50
CA LYS A 263 -18.80 -5.40 -23.04
C LYS A 263 -17.39 -5.78 -22.56
N HIS A 264 -16.47 -4.83 -22.47
CA HIS A 264 -15.12 -5.05 -21.94
C HIS A 264 -15.16 -5.44 -20.44
N LEU A 265 -15.95 -4.73 -19.63
CA LEU A 265 -16.09 -5.04 -18.20
C LEU A 265 -16.83 -6.36 -17.93
N ASP A 266 -17.74 -6.80 -18.81
CA ASP A 266 -18.42 -8.10 -18.69
C ASP A 266 -17.48 -9.29 -19.01
N ALA A 267 -16.50 -9.08 -19.90
CA ALA A 267 -15.44 -10.07 -20.18
C ALA A 267 -14.31 -10.05 -19.14
N THR A 268 -14.34 -9.10 -18.18
CA THR A 268 -13.29 -8.91 -17.17
C THR A 268 -13.66 -9.64 -15.87
N HIS A 269 -12.82 -10.59 -15.44
CA HIS A 269 -13.02 -11.37 -14.20
C HIS A 269 -12.10 -10.99 -13.03
N ARG A 270 -11.11 -10.11 -13.25
CA ARG A 270 -10.17 -9.62 -12.22
C ARG A 270 -9.92 -8.13 -12.42
N LEU A 271 -9.70 -7.40 -11.33
CA LEU A 271 -9.16 -6.04 -11.39
C LEU A 271 -7.64 -6.09 -11.32
N ASN A 272 -6.97 -5.28 -12.16
CA ASN A 272 -5.53 -5.07 -12.05
C ASN A 272 -5.23 -4.26 -10.79
N LEU A 273 -4.17 -4.61 -10.05
CA LEU A 273 -3.82 -3.95 -8.80
C LEU A 273 -3.65 -2.41 -8.94
N PRO A 274 -3.05 -1.85 -10.00
CA PRO A 274 -2.99 -0.39 -10.18
C PRO A 274 -4.37 0.30 -10.23
N LEU A 275 -5.41 -0.37 -10.74
CA LEU A 275 -6.79 0.15 -10.72
C LEU A 275 -7.40 0.08 -9.31
N VAL A 276 -7.15 -1.00 -8.57
CA VAL A 276 -7.55 -1.16 -7.16
C VAL A 276 -6.87 -0.08 -6.30
N GLU A 277 -5.55 0.03 -6.39
CA GLU A 277 -4.74 1.07 -5.73
C GLU A 277 -5.21 2.47 -6.12
N ARG A 278 -5.52 2.74 -7.40
CA ARG A 278 -6.03 4.04 -7.84
C ARG A 278 -7.33 4.42 -7.13
N ILE A 279 -8.29 3.50 -7.05
CA ILE A 279 -9.60 3.73 -6.42
C ILE A 279 -9.45 3.93 -4.91
N LEU A 280 -8.71 3.06 -4.24
CA LEU A 280 -8.47 3.15 -2.79
C LEU A 280 -7.67 4.41 -2.43
N THR A 281 -6.69 4.81 -3.25
CA THR A 281 -5.93 6.06 -3.09
C THR A 281 -6.85 7.28 -3.19
N GLN A 282 -7.80 7.30 -4.12
CA GLN A 282 -8.80 8.38 -4.16
C GLN A 282 -9.59 8.43 -2.85
N ILE A 283 -10.18 7.31 -2.43
CA ILE A 283 -11.00 7.21 -1.21
C ILE A 283 -10.24 7.72 0.01
N TYR A 284 -9.03 7.19 0.26
CA TYR A 284 -8.18 7.59 1.39
C TYR A 284 -7.78 9.07 1.34
N ALA A 285 -7.45 9.59 0.15
CA ALA A 285 -7.12 11.00 -0.05
C ALA A 285 -8.31 11.96 0.19
N ARG A 286 -9.54 11.50 -0.01
CA ARG A 286 -10.77 12.27 0.24
C ARG A 286 -11.25 12.24 1.70
N THR A 287 -10.84 11.23 2.48
CA THR A 287 -11.45 10.92 3.80
C THR A 287 -10.46 10.90 4.96
N VAL A 288 -9.39 10.11 4.89
CA VAL A 288 -8.41 9.88 5.96
C VAL A 288 -7.20 10.80 5.86
N SER A 289 -6.64 11.01 4.66
CA SER A 289 -5.48 11.90 4.49
C SER A 289 -5.69 13.30 5.10
N PRO A 290 -6.87 13.97 4.96
CA PRO A 290 -7.15 15.25 5.62
C PRO A 290 -7.25 15.20 7.16
N ARG A 291 -7.23 14.00 7.76
CA ARG A 291 -7.47 13.74 9.19
C ARG A 291 -6.44 12.77 9.82
N VAL A 292 -5.38 12.38 9.10
CA VAL A 292 -4.48 11.28 9.50
C VAL A 292 -3.76 11.52 10.83
N GLU A 293 -3.59 12.77 11.23
CA GLU A 293 -3.06 13.16 12.55
C GLU A 293 -3.97 12.77 13.73
N SER A 294 -5.28 12.65 13.49
CA SER A 294 -6.25 12.21 14.50
C SER A 294 -6.13 10.72 14.83
N LEU A 295 -5.57 9.92 13.92
CA LEU A 295 -5.24 8.52 14.19
C LEU A 295 -4.08 8.45 15.20
N ARG A 296 -2.97 9.17 14.95
CA ARG A 296 -1.65 9.07 15.63
C ARG A 296 -1.59 9.19 17.17
N ARG A 297 -2.71 9.30 17.87
CA ARG A 297 -2.83 9.47 19.32
C ARG A 297 -3.00 8.12 20.04
N TYR A 298 -2.00 7.25 19.98
CA TYR A 298 -1.98 5.98 20.72
C TYR A 298 -1.06 6.07 21.94
N GLU A 299 -1.37 5.30 22.98
CA GLU A 299 -0.47 5.12 24.13
C GLU A 299 0.48 3.93 23.87
N ASN A 300 1.79 4.18 23.99
CA ASN A 300 2.82 3.17 23.77
C ASN A 300 2.67 2.00 24.76
N GLY A 301 2.44 0.80 24.23
CA GLY A 301 2.24 -0.43 25.03
C GLY A 301 0.78 -0.89 25.13
N THR A 302 -0.16 -0.20 24.48
CA THR A 302 -1.55 -0.66 24.30
C THR A 302 -1.73 -1.48 23.01
N ASP A 303 -2.78 -2.29 22.93
CA ASP A 303 -3.17 -3.00 21.70
C ASP A 303 -3.58 -2.05 20.55
N ASN A 304 -3.96 -0.81 20.89
CA ASN A 304 -4.47 0.23 19.99
C ASN A 304 -3.42 0.91 19.09
N VAL A 305 -2.25 0.29 18.86
CA VAL A 305 -1.20 0.87 18.00
C VAL A 305 -1.51 0.56 16.53
N TYR A 306 -2.03 1.58 15.83
CA TYR A 306 -2.36 1.51 14.41
C TYR A 306 -1.13 1.28 13.51
N GLY A 307 -1.24 0.32 12.61
CA GLY A 307 -0.31 0.12 11.49
C GLY A 307 -1.05 -0.44 10.28
N GLU A 308 -0.82 0.11 9.10
CA GLU A 308 -1.50 -0.31 7.88
C GLU A 308 -0.70 -1.42 7.17
N LEU A 309 -1.41 -2.46 6.71
CA LEU A 309 -0.89 -3.38 5.70
C LEU A 309 -1.12 -2.74 4.33
N LEU A 310 -0.07 -2.66 3.50
CA LEU A 310 -0.12 -1.91 2.24
C LEU A 310 -0.77 -2.75 1.12
N PRO A 311 -1.43 -2.13 0.11
CA PRO A 311 -2.30 -2.87 -0.82
C PRO A 311 -1.63 -4.04 -1.54
N ARG A 312 -0.35 -3.90 -1.88
CA ARG A 312 0.47 -4.94 -2.53
C ARG A 312 0.65 -6.20 -1.67
N PHE A 313 0.74 -6.03 -0.36
CA PHE A 313 0.80 -7.15 0.59
C PHE A 313 -0.57 -7.81 0.76
N ILE A 314 -1.63 -7.01 0.81
CA ILE A 314 -3.01 -7.52 0.85
C ILE A 314 -3.35 -8.38 -0.39
N SER A 315 -3.03 -7.93 -1.61
CA SER A 315 -3.18 -8.76 -2.81
C SER A 315 -2.33 -10.03 -2.80
N THR A 316 -1.17 -9.99 -2.12
CA THR A 316 -0.32 -11.19 -1.92
C THR A 316 -1.01 -12.18 -0.97
N ILE A 317 -1.60 -11.69 0.12
CA ILE A 317 -2.41 -12.49 1.06
C ILE A 317 -3.61 -13.12 0.35
N PHE A 318 -4.35 -12.38 -0.47
CA PHE A 318 -5.50 -12.93 -1.21
C PHE A 318 -5.10 -14.00 -2.23
N LYS A 319 -3.91 -13.88 -2.86
CA LYS A 319 -3.37 -14.91 -3.76
C LYS A 319 -2.94 -16.17 -3.00
N GLU A 320 -2.26 -16.03 -1.87
CA GLU A 320 -1.82 -17.15 -1.02
C GLU A 320 -2.99 -17.90 -0.37
N THR A 321 -4.05 -17.18 0.03
CA THR A 321 -5.32 -17.75 0.55
C THR A 321 -6.30 -18.17 -0.54
N ARG A 322 -6.03 -17.84 -1.81
CA ARG A 322 -6.87 -18.16 -2.99
C ARG A 322 -8.32 -17.69 -2.88
N LEU A 323 -8.55 -16.59 -2.16
CA LEU A 323 -9.87 -16.04 -1.85
C LEU A 323 -10.67 -15.71 -3.13
N LYS A 324 -11.94 -16.13 -3.19
CA LYS A 324 -12.86 -15.94 -4.33
C LYS A 324 -14.07 -15.08 -3.96
N SER A 325 -14.78 -14.53 -4.95
CA SER A 325 -15.92 -13.63 -4.77
C SER A 325 -17.14 -14.24 -4.08
N GLY A 326 -17.28 -15.57 -4.11
CA GLY A 326 -18.32 -16.31 -3.38
C GLY A 326 -18.02 -16.58 -1.90
N GLN A 327 -16.87 -16.12 -1.39
CA GLN A 327 -16.40 -16.40 -0.02
C GLN A 327 -16.55 -15.19 0.92
N VAL A 328 -16.28 -15.42 2.20
CA VAL A 328 -16.38 -14.42 3.28
C VAL A 328 -15.00 -14.08 3.84
N PHE A 329 -14.66 -12.79 3.86
CA PHE A 329 -13.46 -12.22 4.47
C PHE A 329 -13.81 -11.44 5.75
N VAL A 330 -12.99 -11.56 6.79
CA VAL A 330 -13.15 -10.82 8.05
C VAL A 330 -11.80 -10.23 8.49
N ASP A 331 -11.80 -8.99 8.99
CA ASP A 331 -10.61 -8.26 9.46
C ASP A 331 -10.80 -7.82 10.92
N LEU A 332 -9.94 -8.28 11.83
CA LEU A 332 -10.04 -8.05 13.28
C LEU A 332 -8.99 -7.03 13.73
N GLY A 333 -9.44 -5.85 14.17
CA GLY A 333 -8.59 -4.66 14.31
C GLY A 333 -8.42 -3.92 12.98
N SER A 334 -9.53 -3.73 12.25
CA SER A 334 -9.56 -3.28 10.86
C SER A 334 -9.22 -1.79 10.64
N GLY A 335 -9.07 -1.00 11.70
CA GLY A 335 -8.72 0.42 11.65
C GLY A 335 -9.73 1.22 10.82
N VAL A 336 -9.25 1.91 9.78
CA VAL A 336 -10.09 2.67 8.84
C VAL A 336 -10.77 1.80 7.77
N GLY A 337 -10.68 0.47 7.89
CA GLY A 337 -11.32 -0.51 7.00
C GLY A 337 -10.61 -0.75 5.66
N ASN A 338 -9.37 -0.28 5.49
CA ASN A 338 -8.63 -0.35 4.22
C ASN A 338 -8.62 -1.75 3.58
N VAL A 339 -8.33 -2.80 4.36
CA VAL A 339 -8.25 -4.18 3.85
C VAL A 339 -9.63 -4.71 3.46
N VAL A 340 -10.65 -4.45 4.27
CA VAL A 340 -12.06 -4.83 4.02
C VAL A 340 -12.57 -4.23 2.70
N LEU A 341 -12.24 -2.97 2.44
CA LEU A 341 -12.58 -2.29 1.19
C LEU A 341 -11.78 -2.84 0.01
N GLN A 342 -10.51 -3.21 0.20
CA GLN A 342 -9.72 -3.87 -0.85
C GLN A 342 -10.25 -5.27 -1.18
N ALA A 343 -10.58 -6.10 -0.19
CA ALA A 343 -11.17 -7.43 -0.37
C ALA A 343 -12.46 -7.35 -1.22
N ALA A 344 -13.38 -6.47 -0.84
CA ALA A 344 -14.61 -6.24 -1.59
C ALA A 344 -14.38 -5.63 -2.98
N LEU A 345 -13.32 -4.86 -3.21
CA LEU A 345 -13.03 -4.29 -4.53
C LEU A 345 -12.33 -5.30 -5.44
N GLU A 346 -11.14 -5.75 -5.05
CA GLU A 346 -10.25 -6.62 -5.81
C GLU A 346 -10.88 -7.99 -6.06
N ILE A 347 -11.31 -8.66 -4.98
CA ILE A 347 -11.86 -10.03 -5.05
C ILE A 347 -13.37 -10.02 -5.26
N GLY A 348 -14.10 -9.05 -4.69
CA GLY A 348 -15.56 -9.01 -4.77
C GLY A 348 -16.29 -9.88 -3.74
N CYS A 349 -15.57 -10.40 -2.74
CA CYS A 349 -16.11 -11.20 -1.64
C CYS A 349 -16.95 -10.37 -0.67
N GLU A 350 -17.76 -11.05 0.14
CA GLU A 350 -18.40 -10.41 1.29
C GLU A 350 -17.35 -10.14 2.38
N SER A 351 -17.16 -8.87 2.72
CA SER A 351 -16.02 -8.40 3.53
C SER A 351 -16.51 -7.67 4.79
N TRP A 352 -16.04 -8.13 5.95
CA TRP A 352 -16.35 -7.58 7.26
C TRP A 352 -15.09 -7.05 7.94
N GLY A 353 -15.23 -5.97 8.72
CA GLY A 353 -14.20 -5.48 9.63
C GLY A 353 -14.78 -5.09 10.97
N CYS A 354 -14.04 -5.33 12.05
CA CYS A 354 -14.35 -4.81 13.38
C CYS A 354 -13.25 -3.86 13.84
N GLU A 355 -13.61 -2.77 14.50
CA GLU A 355 -12.69 -1.81 15.12
C GLU A 355 -13.35 -1.18 16.36
N MET A 356 -12.56 -0.91 17.40
CA MET A 356 -13.06 -0.32 18.65
C MET A 356 -12.58 1.12 18.86
N MET A 357 -11.48 1.53 18.22
CA MET A 357 -10.97 2.90 18.28
C MET A 357 -11.94 3.89 17.61
N ALA A 358 -12.60 4.73 18.40
CA ALA A 358 -13.67 5.60 17.92
C ALA A 358 -13.27 6.49 16.72
N ASN A 359 -12.08 7.09 16.75
CA ASN A 359 -11.51 7.89 15.66
C ASN A 359 -11.27 7.07 14.38
N ALA A 360 -10.84 5.81 14.50
CA ALA A 360 -10.67 4.93 13.35
C ALA A 360 -12.04 4.52 12.76
N CYS A 361 -13.04 4.24 13.60
CA CYS A 361 -14.41 3.95 13.16
C CYS A 361 -15.05 5.14 12.41
N ASP A 362 -14.94 6.38 12.91
CA ASP A 362 -15.49 7.57 12.24
C ASP A 362 -14.89 7.74 10.83
N LEU A 363 -13.60 7.44 10.70
CA LEU A 363 -12.88 7.44 9.42
C LEU A 363 -13.26 6.26 8.53
N ALA A 364 -13.55 5.09 9.10
CA ALA A 364 -14.05 3.91 8.40
C ALA A 364 -15.45 4.13 7.80
N GLU A 365 -16.37 4.76 8.54
CA GLU A 365 -17.71 5.15 8.07
C GLU A 365 -17.64 6.14 6.90
N LEU A 366 -16.75 7.13 7.00
CA LEU A 366 -16.44 8.08 5.92
C LEU A 366 -15.84 7.37 4.70
N GLN A 367 -14.86 6.47 4.90
CA GLN A 367 -14.27 5.66 3.83
C GLN A 367 -15.31 4.78 3.14
N GLN A 368 -16.22 4.14 3.87
CA GLN A 368 -17.24 3.27 3.29
C GLN A 368 -18.25 4.06 2.44
N THR A 369 -18.58 5.28 2.84
CA THR A 369 -19.46 6.19 2.09
C THR A 369 -18.82 6.62 0.77
N GLU A 370 -17.58 7.13 0.82
CA GLU A 370 -16.81 7.52 -0.37
C GLU A 370 -16.52 6.29 -1.26
N PHE A 371 -16.25 5.11 -0.69
CA PHE A 371 -16.06 3.84 -1.42
C PHE A 371 -17.29 3.47 -2.25
N ARG A 372 -18.49 3.44 -1.65
CA ARG A 372 -19.73 3.12 -2.35
C ARG A 372 -20.00 4.09 -3.50
N ALA A 373 -19.69 5.37 -3.31
CA ALA A 373 -19.81 6.39 -4.36
C ALA A 373 -18.74 6.24 -5.45
N ARG A 374 -17.47 6.00 -5.08
CA ARG A 374 -16.35 5.81 -6.03
C ARG A 374 -16.49 4.55 -6.86
N CYS A 375 -16.90 3.41 -6.29
CA CYS A 375 -17.19 2.20 -7.07
C CYS A 375 -18.27 2.46 -8.12
N ARG A 376 -19.35 3.19 -7.77
CA ARG A 376 -20.38 3.60 -8.75
C ARG A 376 -19.84 4.58 -9.80
N LEU A 377 -19.01 5.54 -9.41
CA LEU A 377 -18.37 6.49 -10.34
C LEU A 377 -17.48 5.76 -11.37
N TRP A 378 -16.67 4.81 -10.92
CA TRP A 378 -15.80 3.98 -11.78
C TRP A 378 -16.55 2.90 -12.57
N GLY A 379 -17.80 2.59 -12.22
CA GLY A 379 -18.61 1.58 -12.91
C GLY A 379 -18.44 0.14 -12.39
N ILE A 380 -17.70 -0.04 -11.29
CA ILE A 380 -17.38 -1.35 -10.71
C ILE A 380 -18.42 -1.75 -9.66
N ALA A 381 -18.82 -3.02 -9.67
CA ALA A 381 -19.54 -3.67 -8.59
C ALA A 381 -18.52 -4.20 -7.56
N PRO A 382 -18.48 -3.68 -6.32
CA PRO A 382 -17.75 -4.32 -5.24
C PRO A 382 -18.58 -5.46 -4.65
N GLY A 383 -17.92 -6.32 -3.87
CA GLY A 383 -18.60 -7.17 -2.88
C GLY A 383 -19.26 -6.35 -1.78
N LYS A 384 -20.00 -7.03 -0.90
CA LYS A 384 -20.64 -6.38 0.26
C LYS A 384 -19.57 -5.95 1.25
N THR A 385 -19.71 -4.75 1.82
CA THR A 385 -18.81 -4.23 2.86
C THR A 385 -19.58 -3.92 4.14
N HIS A 386 -19.06 -4.44 5.24
CA HIS A 386 -19.56 -4.28 6.60
C HIS A 386 -18.40 -3.81 7.47
N LEU A 387 -18.56 -2.68 8.16
CA LEU A 387 -17.57 -2.14 9.09
C LEU A 387 -18.33 -1.90 10.39
N VAL A 388 -17.86 -2.53 11.46
CA VAL A 388 -18.55 -2.60 12.75
C VAL A 388 -17.71 -1.93 13.82
N ARG A 389 -18.32 -0.99 14.55
CA ARG A 389 -17.73 -0.34 15.72
C ARG A 389 -18.02 -1.20 16.95
N GLY A 390 -17.00 -1.87 17.49
CA GLY A 390 -17.15 -2.78 18.63
C GLY A 390 -15.86 -3.52 18.98
N ASP A 391 -15.87 -4.21 20.12
CA ASP A 391 -14.86 -5.21 20.47
C ASP A 391 -15.17 -6.52 19.76
N PHE A 392 -14.25 -7.03 18.93
CA PHE A 392 -14.45 -8.27 18.17
C PHE A 392 -14.55 -9.54 19.03
N LEU A 393 -14.17 -9.49 20.32
CA LEU A 393 -14.36 -10.59 21.26
C LEU A 393 -15.81 -10.68 21.77
N GLN A 394 -16.56 -9.57 21.72
CA GLN A 394 -17.90 -9.42 22.32
C GLN A 394 -19.00 -9.13 21.30
N GLU A 395 -18.64 -8.56 20.14
CA GLU A 395 -19.58 -8.13 19.11
C GLU A 395 -20.22 -9.33 18.39
N GLN A 396 -21.47 -9.62 18.75
CA GLN A 396 -22.19 -10.81 18.29
C GLN A 396 -22.28 -10.90 16.75
N SER A 397 -22.42 -9.76 16.04
CA SER A 397 -22.46 -9.78 14.56
C SER A 397 -21.13 -10.22 13.94
N ILE A 398 -20.00 -9.99 14.63
CA ILE A 398 -18.67 -10.47 14.23
C ILE A 398 -18.52 -11.95 14.58
N ILE A 399 -18.90 -12.36 15.80
CA ILE A 399 -18.87 -13.76 16.24
C ILE A 399 -19.67 -14.66 15.28
N ASP A 400 -20.84 -14.21 14.80
CA ASP A 400 -21.67 -14.98 13.87
C ASP A 400 -21.15 -15.03 12.42
N VAL A 401 -20.36 -14.04 11.96
CA VAL A 401 -19.69 -14.14 10.66
C VAL A 401 -18.42 -15.00 10.72
N LEU A 402 -17.67 -14.99 11.84
CA LEU A 402 -16.48 -15.83 12.01
C LEU A 402 -16.80 -17.34 11.85
N LYS A 403 -17.99 -17.78 12.28
CA LYS A 403 -18.49 -19.17 12.08
C LYS A 403 -18.52 -19.60 10.62
N ARG A 404 -18.74 -18.67 9.69
CA ARG A 404 -18.82 -18.93 8.23
C ARG A 404 -17.66 -18.36 7.42
N ALA A 405 -16.71 -17.66 8.04
CA ALA A 405 -15.58 -17.02 7.38
C ALA A 405 -14.71 -18.03 6.60
N ASP A 406 -14.17 -17.60 5.47
CA ASP A 406 -13.18 -18.36 4.69
C ASP A 406 -11.76 -17.90 5.01
N VAL A 407 -11.57 -16.58 5.14
CA VAL A 407 -10.30 -15.96 5.47
C VAL A 407 -10.53 -14.92 6.57
N VAL A 408 -9.72 -14.97 7.62
CA VAL A 408 -9.72 -14.01 8.73
C VAL A 408 -8.34 -13.38 8.84
N LEU A 409 -8.24 -12.05 8.72
CA LEU A 409 -7.02 -11.29 8.96
C LEU A 409 -6.98 -10.77 10.40
N ILE A 410 -5.82 -10.85 11.02
CA ILE A 410 -5.56 -10.30 12.36
C ILE A 410 -4.17 -9.65 12.37
N ASN A 411 -4.08 -8.32 12.38
CA ASN A 411 -2.80 -7.59 12.44
C ASN A 411 -2.22 -7.57 13.86
N ASN A 412 -1.97 -8.74 14.44
CA ASN A 412 -1.53 -8.91 15.82
C ASN A 412 -0.08 -8.48 16.12
N GLN A 413 0.52 -7.63 15.28
CA GLN A 413 1.89 -7.13 15.44
C GLN A 413 2.08 -6.32 16.73
N ALA A 414 1.11 -5.48 17.09
CA ALA A 414 1.11 -4.74 18.35
C ALA A 414 0.52 -5.54 19.53
N PHE A 415 -0.43 -6.45 19.24
CA PHE A 415 -1.29 -7.06 20.27
C PHE A 415 -0.52 -7.79 21.39
N THR A 416 -1.08 -7.66 22.59
CA THR A 416 -0.66 -8.27 23.86
C THR A 416 -0.82 -9.79 23.87
N PRO A 417 -0.05 -10.53 24.69
CA PRO A 417 -0.24 -11.97 24.87
C PRO A 417 -1.66 -12.34 25.35
N GLN A 418 -2.28 -11.49 26.17
CA GLN A 418 -3.64 -11.65 26.70
C GLN A 418 -4.66 -11.68 25.56
N LEU A 419 -4.72 -10.61 24.75
CA LEU A 419 -5.63 -10.52 23.61
C LEU A 419 -5.41 -11.66 22.59
N ASN A 420 -4.16 -12.05 22.35
CA ASN A 420 -3.87 -13.20 21.47
C ASN A 420 -4.40 -14.54 22.04
N ASN A 421 -4.42 -14.74 23.36
CA ASN A 421 -4.99 -15.93 23.99
C ASN A 421 -6.52 -15.94 23.95
N GLU A 422 -7.17 -14.78 24.07
CA GLU A 422 -8.63 -14.65 23.99
C GLU A 422 -9.13 -14.90 22.56
N ILE A 423 -8.44 -14.33 21.56
CA ILE A 423 -8.67 -14.60 20.12
C ILE A 423 -8.62 -16.10 19.79
N ILE A 424 -7.74 -16.87 20.42
CA ILE A 424 -7.60 -18.33 20.18
C ILE A 424 -8.89 -19.11 20.49
N ASN A 425 -9.75 -18.61 21.40
CA ASN A 425 -11.02 -19.26 21.72
C ASN A 425 -12.02 -19.16 20.55
N HIS A 426 -12.08 -18.01 19.86
CA HIS A 426 -12.96 -17.83 18.70
C HIS A 426 -12.59 -18.72 17.51
N PHE A 427 -11.36 -19.28 17.46
CA PHE A 427 -10.97 -20.27 16.46
C PHE A 427 -11.72 -21.60 16.62
N LEU A 428 -12.33 -21.88 17.79
CA LEU A 428 -13.18 -23.06 18.00
C LEU A 428 -14.46 -23.02 17.14
N ASP A 429 -15.05 -21.85 16.94
CA ASP A 429 -16.34 -21.66 16.24
C ASP A 429 -16.21 -21.58 14.71
N MET A 430 -15.03 -21.29 14.18
CA MET A 430 -14.77 -21.18 12.73
C MET A 430 -15.02 -22.50 11.98
N LYS A 431 -15.43 -22.43 10.70
CA LYS A 431 -15.55 -23.64 9.86
C LYS A 431 -14.19 -24.29 9.55
N GLU A 432 -14.21 -25.61 9.33
CA GLU A 432 -13.04 -26.36 8.84
C GLU A 432 -12.55 -25.77 7.51
N GLY A 433 -11.23 -25.70 7.32
CA GLY A 433 -10.61 -25.10 6.14
C GLY A 433 -10.52 -23.56 6.15
N CYS A 434 -11.13 -22.87 7.12
CA CYS A 434 -10.95 -21.43 7.31
C CYS A 434 -9.46 -21.09 7.52
N GLN A 435 -8.99 -19.98 6.93
CA GLN A 435 -7.59 -19.56 6.96
C GLN A 435 -7.41 -18.26 7.76
N ILE A 436 -6.70 -18.34 8.88
CA ILE A 436 -6.35 -17.19 9.72
C ILE A 436 -4.98 -16.66 9.29
N VAL A 437 -4.91 -15.38 8.95
CA VAL A 437 -3.70 -14.68 8.51
C VAL A 437 -3.23 -13.73 9.61
N SER A 438 -1.98 -13.85 10.04
CA SER A 438 -1.45 -13.05 11.16
C SER A 438 0.05 -12.74 11.04
N LEU A 439 0.54 -11.70 11.72
CA LEU A 439 1.97 -11.34 11.71
C LEU A 439 2.77 -12.04 12.82
N LYS A 440 2.11 -12.43 13.93
CA LYS A 440 2.64 -13.38 14.93
C LYS A 440 1.84 -14.69 14.86
N SER A 441 2.53 -15.84 14.96
CA SER A 441 1.89 -17.16 15.01
C SER A 441 1.15 -17.38 16.33
N PHE A 442 -0.11 -17.83 16.25
CA PHE A 442 -0.88 -18.33 17.40
C PHE A 442 -0.44 -19.74 17.85
N VAL A 443 0.31 -20.47 17.02
CA VAL A 443 0.88 -21.78 17.38
C VAL A 443 2.37 -21.60 17.73
N PRO A 444 2.83 -21.98 18.94
CA PRO A 444 4.24 -21.88 19.31
C PRO A 444 5.18 -22.70 18.41
N ALA A 445 6.40 -22.21 18.20
CA ALA A 445 7.41 -22.91 17.44
C ALA A 445 7.73 -24.28 18.07
N GLY A 446 7.70 -25.34 17.27
CA GLY A 446 7.94 -26.72 17.75
C GLY A 446 6.79 -27.34 18.57
N HIS A 447 5.61 -26.72 18.62
CA HIS A 447 4.44 -27.27 19.30
C HIS A 447 4.07 -28.68 18.79
N LYS A 448 3.77 -29.58 19.73
CA LYS A 448 3.33 -30.95 19.47
C LYS A 448 2.10 -31.28 20.31
N ILE A 449 1.15 -32.02 19.73
CA ILE A 449 0.00 -32.56 20.44
C ILE A 449 0.53 -33.61 21.44
N GLN A 450 0.05 -33.52 22.68
CA GLN A 450 0.40 -34.37 23.82
C GLN A 450 -0.85 -34.47 24.70
N SER A 451 -1.03 -35.56 25.47
CA SER A 451 -2.24 -35.76 26.29
C SER A 451 -2.53 -34.58 27.24
N ARG A 452 -1.49 -33.93 27.77
CA ARG A 452 -1.59 -32.71 28.62
C ARG A 452 -2.06 -31.42 27.93
N ASN A 453 -2.08 -31.38 26.59
CA ASN A 453 -2.48 -30.20 25.82
C ASN A 453 -3.57 -30.52 24.77
N LEU A 454 -4.17 -31.72 24.82
CA LEU A 454 -5.10 -32.27 23.83
C LEU A 454 -6.24 -31.30 23.48
N TYR A 455 -6.87 -30.69 24.48
CA TYR A 455 -8.01 -29.78 24.34
C TYR A 455 -7.64 -28.34 23.96
N SER A 456 -6.37 -28.03 23.69
CA SER A 456 -5.96 -26.67 23.32
C SER A 456 -6.39 -26.34 21.87
N PRO A 457 -7.10 -25.22 21.61
CA PRO A 457 -7.62 -24.89 20.27
C PRO A 457 -6.52 -24.80 19.20
N ILE A 458 -5.28 -24.47 19.59
CA ILE A 458 -4.11 -24.40 18.70
C ILE A 458 -3.78 -25.74 18.02
N ASN A 459 -4.26 -26.87 18.55
CA ASN A 459 -4.11 -28.19 17.93
C ASN A 459 -4.91 -28.33 16.62
N LEU A 460 -5.98 -27.54 16.47
CA LEU A 460 -6.81 -27.46 15.27
C LEU A 460 -6.16 -26.61 14.15
N LEU A 461 -4.95 -26.07 14.36
CA LEU A 461 -4.31 -25.16 13.42
C LEU A 461 -3.10 -25.80 12.71
N LYS A 462 -3.12 -25.73 11.38
CA LYS A 462 -2.01 -26.10 10.49
C LYS A 462 -1.39 -24.84 9.92
N VAL A 463 -0.22 -24.46 10.44
CA VAL A 463 0.43 -23.18 10.16
C VAL A 463 1.47 -23.29 9.04
N LYS A 464 1.35 -22.40 8.06
CA LYS A 464 2.37 -22.09 7.04
C LYS A 464 3.01 -20.75 7.40
N GLN A 465 4.33 -20.70 7.57
CA GLN A 465 5.08 -19.44 7.65
C GLN A 465 5.41 -18.94 6.24
N LEU A 466 5.33 -17.63 6.04
CA LEU A 466 5.61 -16.91 4.82
C LEU A 466 6.38 -15.61 5.12
N ASN A 467 6.97 -14.99 4.09
CA ASN A 467 7.74 -13.75 4.21
C ASN A 467 7.09 -12.62 3.42
N TYR A 468 7.09 -11.42 3.99
CA TYR A 468 6.78 -10.15 3.31
C TYR A 468 8.06 -9.31 3.18
N TRP A 469 8.05 -8.31 2.30
CA TRP A 469 9.24 -7.55 1.88
C TRP A 469 9.06 -6.04 2.05
N SER A 470 9.99 -5.25 1.52
CA SER A 470 9.86 -3.79 1.44
C SER A 470 8.52 -3.37 0.81
N ASN A 471 7.98 -2.24 1.26
CA ASN A 471 6.69 -1.69 0.87
C ASN A 471 5.48 -2.63 1.13
N SER A 472 5.55 -3.48 2.18
CA SER A 472 4.42 -4.34 2.61
C SER A 472 3.61 -3.77 3.78
N VAL A 473 4.21 -2.94 4.65
CA VAL A 473 3.61 -2.41 5.87
C VAL A 473 3.99 -0.94 6.09
N SER A 474 3.17 -0.17 6.79
CA SER A 474 3.36 1.30 6.90
C SER A 474 4.44 1.75 7.90
N TRP A 475 4.93 0.86 8.76
CA TRP A 475 5.82 1.20 9.89
C TRP A 475 7.29 0.78 9.70
N THR A 476 7.62 0.04 8.64
CA THR A 476 9.00 -0.36 8.31
C THR A 476 9.10 -0.77 6.84
N ASP A 477 10.23 -0.46 6.19
CA ASP A 477 10.56 -1.00 4.86
C ASP A 477 11.39 -2.30 4.95
N VAL A 478 11.73 -2.76 6.15
CA VAL A 478 12.38 -4.06 6.35
C VAL A 478 11.35 -5.17 6.23
N GLY A 479 11.67 -6.19 5.43
CA GLY A 479 10.85 -7.40 5.32
C GLY A 479 10.71 -8.17 6.63
N GLY A 480 9.70 -9.03 6.72
CA GLY A 480 9.39 -9.78 7.92
C GLY A 480 8.58 -11.05 7.62
N THR A 481 8.07 -11.68 8.66
CA THR A 481 7.31 -12.93 8.56
C THR A 481 5.82 -12.71 8.78
N TYR A 482 4.99 -13.51 8.12
CA TYR A 482 3.58 -13.68 8.44
C TYR A 482 3.20 -15.16 8.38
N PHE A 483 2.02 -15.49 8.88
CA PHE A 483 1.56 -16.85 9.09
C PHE A 483 0.16 -17.02 8.49
N ILE A 484 -0.07 -18.16 7.85
CA ILE A 484 -1.40 -18.61 7.43
C ILE A 484 -1.69 -19.90 8.19
N ALA A 485 -2.59 -19.84 9.17
CA ALA A 485 -3.06 -20.98 9.94
C ALA A 485 -4.40 -21.47 9.36
N THR A 486 -4.40 -22.66 8.76
CA THR A 486 -5.64 -23.28 8.26
C THR A 486 -6.25 -24.15 9.34
N LYS A 487 -7.57 -24.06 9.56
CA LYS A 487 -8.30 -24.92 10.49
C LYS A 487 -8.40 -26.35 9.93
N ASP A 488 -7.84 -27.30 10.67
CA ASP A 488 -7.63 -28.70 10.28
C ASP A 488 -7.75 -29.59 11.53
N SER A 489 -8.97 -30.09 11.78
CA SER A 489 -9.28 -31.00 12.90
C SER A 489 -8.74 -32.42 12.71
N SER A 490 -8.32 -32.81 11.49
CA SER A 490 -7.90 -34.18 11.18
C SER A 490 -6.70 -34.63 12.02
N ARG A 491 -5.78 -33.71 12.32
CA ARG A 491 -4.58 -33.95 13.13
C ARG A 491 -4.89 -34.25 14.59
N LEU A 492 -5.98 -33.68 15.13
CA LEU A 492 -6.41 -33.92 16.50
C LEU A 492 -7.15 -35.25 16.62
N LYS A 493 -8.02 -35.55 15.64
CA LYS A 493 -8.71 -36.85 15.53
C LYS A 493 -7.70 -37.99 15.44
N ALA A 494 -6.83 -37.98 14.44
CA ALA A 494 -5.80 -39.00 14.26
C ALA A 494 -4.79 -39.15 15.43
N PHE A 495 -4.72 -38.18 16.35
CA PHE A 495 -3.99 -38.32 17.61
C PHE A 495 -4.83 -38.96 18.72
N ALA A 496 -6.11 -38.59 18.85
CA ALA A 496 -7.05 -39.26 19.75
C ALA A 496 -7.25 -40.74 19.36
N ASP A 497 -7.47 -41.00 18.07
CA ASP A 497 -7.57 -42.33 17.45
C ASP A 497 -6.27 -43.19 17.60
N SER A 498 -5.19 -42.61 18.14
CA SER A 498 -3.91 -43.28 18.44
C SER A 498 -3.61 -43.43 19.94
N MET A 499 -4.55 -43.03 20.79
CA MET A 499 -4.52 -43.25 22.24
C MET A 499 -5.65 -44.20 22.73
N GLU A 500 -6.51 -44.65 21.81
CA GLU A 500 -7.45 -45.77 21.98
C GLU A 500 -6.80 -47.10 21.53
#